data_AF-A0A0D8BYI1-F1
#
_entry.id   AF-A0A0D8BYI1-F1
#
_cell.length_a   1.000
_cell.length_b   1.000
_cell.length_c   1.000
_cell.angle_alpha   90.00
_cell.angle_beta   90.00
_cell.angle_gamma   90.00
#
_symmetry.space_group_name_H-M   'P 1'
#
loop_
_entity.id
_entity.type
_entity.pdbx_description
1 polymer ?
#
loop_
_entity_poly.entity_id
_entity_poly.type
_entity_poly.pdbx_seq_one_letter_code
_entity_poly.pdbx_strand_id
1 'polypeptide(L)'
;MNRQRRETIIQEIEYWKRSRLLPEHYCDYLLALYTEGDARSHGRRWRSSLAAGLCLLLPAVALVIYFTELSFVLQTLLFALFLAACLFFCWRWRNKRELLHFPLIGSAWILLVASIFEVDRYFPRQTGALVAVVLGNCVLWFVVGRLLHLRYFSLAAVSGALLAAAVAWWR
;
A
#
# COMPACT_ATOMS: atom_id res chain seq x y z
N MET A 1 -25.02 -37.39 5.49
CA MET A 1 -23.64 -37.70 5.04
C MET A 1 -22.75 -37.91 6.27
N ASN A 2 -21.89 -38.94 6.29
CA ASN A 2 -21.04 -39.23 7.45
C ASN A 2 -19.92 -38.18 7.61
N ARG A 3 -19.84 -37.54 8.78
CA ARG A 3 -18.87 -36.48 9.11
C ARG A 3 -17.41 -36.97 8.97
N GLN A 4 -17.15 -38.23 9.32
CA GLN A 4 -15.85 -38.89 9.12
C GLN A 4 -15.44 -38.98 7.65
N ARG A 5 -16.36 -39.35 6.74
CA ARG A 5 -16.03 -39.44 5.30
C ARG A 5 -15.68 -38.08 4.72
N ARG A 6 -16.37 -37.03 5.19
CA ARG A 6 -16.09 -35.65 4.78
C ARG A 6 -14.68 -35.21 5.20
N GLU A 7 -14.27 -35.51 6.42
CA GLU A 7 -12.92 -35.20 6.92
C GLU A 7 -11.83 -35.95 6.16
N THR A 8 -12.05 -37.23 5.85
CA THR A 8 -11.11 -38.01 5.02
C THR A 8 -10.92 -37.40 3.63
N ILE A 9 -12.02 -37.00 2.97
CA ILE A 9 -11.97 -36.36 1.63
C ILE A 9 -11.21 -35.02 1.68
N ILE A 10 -11.40 -34.22 2.74
CA ILE A 10 -10.68 -32.95 2.89
C ILE A 10 -9.17 -33.19 3.04
N GLN A 11 -8.76 -34.20 3.82
CA GLN A 11 -7.34 -34.55 3.98
C GLN A 11 -6.69 -35.01 2.66
N GLU A 12 -7.41 -35.78 1.84
CA GLU A 12 -6.91 -36.20 0.52
C GLU A 12 -6.75 -35.02 -0.45
N ILE A 13 -7.71 -34.09 -0.47
CA ILE A 13 -7.62 -32.89 -1.31
C ILE A 13 -6.43 -32.01 -0.90
N GLU A 14 -6.17 -31.86 0.41
CA GLU A 14 -4.99 -31.16 0.92
C GLU A 14 -3.68 -31.85 0.51
N TYR A 15 -3.65 -33.19 0.54
CA TYR A 15 -2.51 -33.97 0.08
C TYR A 15 -2.25 -33.76 -1.43
N TRP A 16 -3.29 -33.77 -2.27
CA TRP A 16 -3.17 -33.50 -3.71
C TRP A 16 -2.68 -32.08 -4.01
N LYS A 17 -3.12 -31.10 -3.22
CA LYS A 17 -2.66 -29.71 -3.34
C LYS A 17 -1.18 -29.57 -2.99
N ARG A 18 -0.73 -30.24 -1.92
CA ARG A 18 0.68 -30.18 -1.49
C ARG A 18 1.62 -30.88 -2.46
N SER A 19 1.16 -31.98 -3.07
CA SER A 19 1.90 -32.76 -4.06
C SER A 19 1.80 -32.23 -5.50
N ARG A 20 0.99 -31.19 -5.74
CA ARG A 20 0.69 -30.61 -7.07
C ARG A 20 0.13 -31.63 -8.08
N LEU A 21 -0.53 -32.68 -7.60
CA LEU A 21 -1.21 -33.66 -8.46
C LEU A 21 -2.41 -33.05 -9.21
N LEU A 22 -3.02 -32.02 -8.63
CA LEU A 22 -4.10 -31.25 -9.25
C LEU A 22 -3.75 -29.76 -9.27
N PRO A 23 -4.18 -28.99 -10.30
CA PRO A 23 -4.02 -27.55 -10.32
C PRO A 23 -4.74 -26.89 -9.13
N GLU A 24 -4.11 -25.88 -8.51
CA GLU A 24 -4.56 -25.28 -7.24
C GLU A 24 -6.03 -24.81 -7.25
N HIS A 25 -6.51 -24.34 -8.41
CA HIS A 25 -7.87 -23.85 -8.58
C HIS A 25 -8.94 -24.95 -8.36
N TYR A 26 -8.67 -26.19 -8.78
CA TYR A 26 -9.60 -27.30 -8.62
C TYR A 26 -9.63 -27.82 -7.18
N CYS A 27 -8.46 -27.88 -6.53
CA CYS A 27 -8.39 -28.21 -5.11
C CYS A 27 -9.18 -27.19 -4.28
N ASP A 28 -9.05 -25.89 -4.57
CA ASP A 28 -9.78 -24.84 -3.85
C ASP A 28 -11.30 -24.92 -4.05
N TYR A 29 -11.75 -25.25 -5.26
CA TYR A 29 -13.16 -25.48 -5.56
C TYR A 29 -13.73 -26.68 -4.77
N LEU A 30 -13.05 -27.84 -4.81
CA LEU A 30 -13.47 -29.03 -4.08
C LEU A 30 -13.44 -28.81 -2.57
N LEU A 31 -12.40 -28.15 -2.06
CA LEU A 31 -12.31 -27.81 -0.64
C LEU A 31 -13.48 -26.92 -0.24
N ALA A 32 -13.82 -25.88 -1.02
CA ALA A 32 -14.96 -25.01 -0.75
C ALA A 32 -16.30 -25.76 -0.76
N LEU A 33 -16.47 -26.72 -1.66
CA LEU A 33 -17.67 -27.55 -1.76
C LEU A 33 -17.83 -28.47 -0.54
N TYR A 34 -16.76 -29.15 -0.13
CA TYR A 34 -16.80 -30.11 0.99
C TYR A 34 -16.67 -29.47 2.38
N THR A 35 -16.18 -28.22 2.45
CA THR A 35 -16.14 -27.44 3.69
C THR A 35 -17.33 -26.50 3.84
N GLU A 36 -18.25 -26.44 2.87
CA GLU A 36 -19.41 -25.53 2.88
C GLU A 36 -19.02 -24.06 3.16
N GLY A 37 -17.81 -23.66 2.76
CA GLY A 37 -17.25 -22.32 3.04
C GLY A 37 -16.45 -22.18 4.35
N ASP A 38 -16.31 -23.24 5.15
CA ASP A 38 -15.49 -23.27 6.38
C ASP A 38 -14.02 -23.63 6.11
N ALA A 39 -13.62 -23.69 4.83
CA ALA A 39 -12.22 -23.77 4.40
C ALA A 39 -11.47 -22.56 4.95
N ARG A 40 -10.87 -22.78 6.13
CA ARG A 40 -9.87 -21.96 6.81
C ARG A 40 -8.97 -21.28 5.79
N SER A 41 -9.38 -20.08 5.41
CA SER A 41 -8.76 -19.21 4.43
C SER A 41 -7.48 -18.57 4.97
N HIS A 42 -6.59 -19.36 5.58
CA HIS A 42 -5.39 -18.87 6.27
C HIS A 42 -4.48 -18.06 5.32
N GLY A 43 -4.43 -18.40 4.02
CA GLY A 43 -3.69 -17.63 3.02
C GLY A 43 -4.34 -16.30 2.61
N ARG A 44 -5.68 -16.19 2.68
CA ARG A 44 -6.43 -14.98 2.29
C ARG A 44 -6.62 -14.04 3.50
N ARG A 45 -6.75 -14.59 4.70
CA ARG A 45 -6.94 -13.85 5.97
C ARG A 45 -5.70 -13.06 6.39
N TRP A 46 -4.49 -13.60 6.19
CA TRP A 46 -3.25 -12.85 6.48
C TRP A 46 -3.00 -11.74 5.44
N ARG A 47 -3.20 -12.00 4.15
CA ARG A 47 -3.14 -10.95 3.10
C ARG A 47 -4.15 -9.83 3.35
N SER A 48 -5.37 -10.18 3.76
CA SER A 48 -6.42 -9.24 4.14
C SER A 48 -6.03 -8.44 5.40
N SER A 49 -5.46 -9.08 6.43
CA SER A 49 -5.03 -8.42 7.65
C SER A 49 -3.87 -7.44 7.44
N LEU A 50 -2.92 -7.75 6.55
CA LEU A 50 -1.82 -6.85 6.19
C LEU A 50 -2.29 -5.69 5.31
N ALA A 51 -3.19 -5.95 4.35
CA ALA A 51 -3.82 -4.89 3.56
C ALA A 51 -4.69 -3.98 4.45
N ALA A 52 -5.38 -4.55 5.44
CA ALA A 52 -6.14 -3.80 6.44
C ALA A 52 -5.22 -2.95 7.33
N GLY A 53 -4.09 -3.49 7.79
CA GLY A 53 -3.09 -2.74 8.55
C GLY A 53 -2.48 -1.59 7.76
N LEU A 54 -2.32 -1.76 6.43
CA LEU A 54 -1.83 -0.71 5.54
C LEU A 54 -2.90 0.33 5.18
N CYS A 55 -4.17 -0.08 5.14
CA CYS A 55 -5.29 0.85 5.03
C CYS A 55 -5.45 1.67 6.32
N LEU A 56 -5.13 1.08 7.47
CA LEU A 56 -5.14 1.73 8.79
C LEU A 56 -4.00 2.75 8.98
N LEU A 57 -2.95 2.66 8.17
CA LEU A 57 -1.86 3.64 8.16
C LEU A 57 -2.31 5.04 7.69
N LEU A 58 -3.27 5.14 6.78
CA LEU A 58 -3.82 6.42 6.32
C LEU A 58 -4.55 7.20 7.44
N PRO A 59 -5.54 6.62 8.16
CA PRO A 59 -6.17 7.30 9.29
C PRO A 59 -5.19 7.51 10.44
N ALA A 60 -4.18 6.65 10.64
CA ALA A 60 -3.14 6.90 11.64
C ALA A 60 -2.34 8.18 11.32
N VAL A 61 -1.96 8.40 10.06
CA VAL A 61 -1.31 9.65 9.63
C VAL A 61 -2.24 10.86 9.84
N ALA A 62 -3.52 10.75 9.48
CA ALA A 62 -4.49 11.82 9.71
C ALA A 62 -4.67 12.12 11.21
N LEU A 63 -4.66 11.09 12.07
CA LEU A 63 -4.75 11.24 13.52
C LEU A 63 -3.54 11.97 14.09
N VAL A 64 -2.34 11.69 13.56
CA VAL A 64 -1.08 12.37 13.94
C VAL A 64 -1.10 13.84 13.54
N ILE A 65 -1.67 14.16 12.37
CA ILE A 65 -1.84 15.55 11.91
C ILE A 65 -2.90 16.27 12.74
N TYR A 66 -3.97 15.58 13.18
CA TYR A 66 -5.04 16.17 13.98
C TYR A 66 -4.63 16.40 15.43
N PHE A 67 -3.82 15.51 16.01
CA PHE A 67 -3.17 15.71 17.31
C PHE A 67 -1.93 16.60 17.17
N THR A 68 -2.13 17.83 16.71
CA THR A 68 -1.12 18.89 16.57
C THR A 68 -0.50 19.38 17.88
N GLU A 69 -0.83 18.76 19.02
CA GLU A 69 -0.27 19.06 20.35
C GLU A 69 1.01 18.24 20.67
N LEU A 70 1.40 17.28 19.81
CA LEU A 70 2.65 16.54 20.00
C LEU A 70 3.87 17.39 19.61
N SER A 71 5.01 17.15 20.28
CA SER A 71 6.24 17.86 19.96
C SER A 71 6.66 17.60 18.51
N PHE A 72 7.11 18.66 17.83
CA PHE A 72 7.52 18.60 16.42
C PHE A 72 8.48 17.44 16.11
N VAL A 73 9.43 17.19 17.02
CA VAL A 73 10.44 16.14 16.85
C VAL A 73 9.78 14.76 16.76
N LEU A 74 8.76 14.50 17.58
CA LEU A 74 8.03 13.22 17.57
C LEU A 74 7.16 13.09 16.32
N GLN A 75 6.55 14.18 15.85
CA GLN A 75 5.73 14.17 14.64
C GLN A 75 6.57 13.80 13.39
N THR A 76 7.72 14.46 13.19
CA THR A 76 8.64 14.14 12.07
C THR A 76 9.21 12.73 12.18
N LEU A 77 9.56 12.28 13.40
CA LEU A 77 10.05 10.92 13.64
C LEU A 77 9.00 9.87 13.31
N LEU A 78 7.73 10.12 13.64
CA LEU A 78 6.63 9.21 13.36
C LEU A 78 6.32 9.14 11.85
N PHE A 79 6.34 10.27 11.14
CA PHE A 79 6.25 10.29 9.68
C PHE A 79 7.37 9.47 9.03
N ALA A 80 8.61 9.65 9.50
CA ALA A 80 9.75 8.89 9.01
C ALA A 80 9.59 7.39 9.27
N LEU A 81 9.10 7.01 10.46
CA LEU A 81 8.83 5.61 10.80
C LEU A 81 7.74 5.00 9.92
N PHE A 82 6.66 5.73 9.66
CA PHE A 82 5.60 5.28 8.76
C PHE A 82 6.07 5.15 7.30
N LEU A 83 6.90 6.09 6.82
CA LEU A 83 7.55 5.97 5.51
C LEU A 83 8.44 4.73 5.45
N ALA A 84 9.28 4.52 6.46
CA ALA A 84 10.18 3.36 6.53
C ALA A 84 9.39 2.04 6.53
N ALA A 85 8.28 1.97 7.28
CA ALA A 85 7.40 0.80 7.27
C ALA A 85 6.80 0.54 5.88
N CYS A 86 6.27 1.56 5.21
CA CYS A 86 5.73 1.46 3.85
C CYS A 86 6.79 1.00 2.84
N LEU A 87 8.02 1.55 2.91
CA LEU A 87 9.13 1.15 2.06
C LEU A 87 9.57 -0.29 2.33
N PHE A 88 9.61 -0.70 3.60
CA PHE A 88 9.91 -2.08 4.00
C PHE A 88 8.87 -3.06 3.44
N PHE A 89 7.59 -2.72 3.51
CA PHE A 89 6.51 -3.52 2.92
C PHE A 89 6.59 -3.56 1.39
N CYS A 90 6.94 -2.44 0.73
CA CYS A 90 7.23 -2.40 -0.70
C CYS A 90 8.38 -3.35 -1.08
N TRP A 91 9.48 -3.34 -0.32
CA TRP A 91 10.60 -4.24 -0.55
C TRP A 91 10.21 -5.70 -0.33
N ARG A 92 9.53 -6.00 0.77
CA ARG A 92 9.07 -7.35 1.11
C ARG A 92 8.12 -7.92 0.08
N TRP A 93 7.23 -7.10 -0.48
CA TRP A 93 6.24 -7.54 -1.48
C TRP A 93 6.63 -7.23 -2.92
N ARG A 94 7.90 -6.88 -3.18
CA ARG A 94 8.43 -6.65 -4.53
C ARG A 94 8.18 -7.82 -5.48
N ASN A 95 8.17 -9.05 -4.96
CA ASN A 95 7.93 -10.27 -5.74
C ASN A 95 6.43 -10.54 -6.02
N LYS A 96 5.50 -9.86 -5.32
CA LYS A 96 4.04 -10.04 -5.46
C LYS A 96 3.41 -8.76 -6.02
N ARG A 97 3.34 -8.65 -7.35
CA ARG A 97 2.88 -7.45 -8.07
C ARG A 97 1.53 -6.91 -7.58
N GLU A 98 0.56 -7.76 -7.27
CA GLU A 98 -0.77 -7.33 -6.80
C GLU A 98 -0.78 -6.58 -5.47
N LEU A 99 0.13 -6.92 -4.54
CA LEU A 99 0.18 -6.31 -3.21
C LEU A 99 1.11 -5.10 -3.15
N LEU A 100 1.83 -4.81 -4.24
CA LEU A 100 2.77 -3.71 -4.31
C LEU A 100 2.06 -2.35 -4.45
N HIS A 101 0.86 -2.34 -5.03
CA HIS A 101 0.10 -1.12 -5.30
C HIS A 101 -0.22 -0.32 -4.03
N PHE A 102 -0.73 -0.98 -2.99
CA PHE A 102 -1.13 -0.34 -1.73
C PHE A 102 0.02 0.35 -0.97
N PRO A 103 1.16 -0.30 -0.66
CA PRO A 103 2.28 0.33 0.05
C PRO A 103 2.93 1.44 -0.77
N LEU A 104 2.91 1.30 -2.10
CA LEU A 104 3.47 2.33 -2.97
C LEU A 104 2.64 3.61 -2.92
N ILE A 105 1.30 3.50 -3.02
CA ILE A 105 0.39 4.65 -2.89
C ILE A 105 0.53 5.30 -1.51
N GLY A 106 0.56 4.49 -0.44
CA GLY A 106 0.76 4.99 0.92
C GLY A 106 2.08 5.73 1.07
N SER A 107 3.19 5.18 0.55
CA SER A 107 4.50 5.84 0.59
C SER A 107 4.51 7.17 -0.17
N ALA A 108 3.87 7.23 -1.33
CA ALA A 108 3.79 8.43 -2.14
C ALA A 108 3.02 9.54 -1.40
N TRP A 109 1.87 9.19 -0.83
CA TRP A 109 1.03 10.14 -0.12
C TRP A 109 1.73 10.69 1.13
N ILE A 110 2.36 9.84 1.94
CA ILE A 110 3.09 10.28 3.14
C ILE A 110 4.27 11.17 2.77
N LEU A 111 5.01 10.84 1.69
CA LEU A 111 6.15 11.63 1.24
C LEU A 111 5.73 13.03 0.80
N LEU A 112 4.60 13.14 0.08
CA LEU A 112 4.04 14.43 -0.31
C LEU A 112 3.63 15.26 0.91
N VAL A 113 2.86 14.69 1.84
CA VAL A 113 2.40 15.41 3.04
C VAL A 113 3.59 15.86 3.91
N ALA A 114 4.55 14.98 4.14
CA ALA A 114 5.76 15.32 4.89
C ALA A 114 6.54 16.45 4.20
N SER A 115 6.69 16.39 2.88
CA SER A 115 7.42 17.42 2.14
C SER A 115 6.75 18.80 2.18
N ILE A 116 5.41 18.86 2.15
CA ILE A 116 4.66 20.11 2.27
C ILE A 116 4.84 20.70 3.68
N PHE A 117 4.76 19.85 4.71
CA PHE A 117 4.90 20.28 6.11
C PHE A 117 6.29 20.85 6.41
N GLU A 118 7.34 20.23 5.88
CA GLU A 118 8.71 20.74 6.02
C GLU A 118 8.89 22.10 5.31
N VAL A 119 8.37 22.26 4.09
CA VAL A 119 8.50 23.53 3.33
C VAL A 119 7.74 24.67 3.99
N ASP A 120 6.51 24.42 4.44
CA ASP A 120 5.71 25.45 5.13
C ASP A 120 6.41 25.98 6.38
N ARG A 121 7.22 25.13 7.02
CA ARG A 121 7.98 25.48 8.21
C ARG A 121 9.27 26.25 7.93
N TYR A 122 10.06 25.81 6.94
CA TYR A 122 11.34 26.46 6.61
C TYR A 122 11.18 27.74 5.79
N PHE A 123 10.17 27.79 4.91
CA PHE A 123 9.92 28.93 4.02
C PHE A 123 8.46 29.35 4.06
N PRO A 124 8.00 29.91 5.21
CA PRO A 124 6.64 30.42 5.28
C PRO A 124 6.43 31.47 4.18
N ARG A 125 5.29 31.36 3.48
CA ARG A 125 4.83 32.35 2.47
C ARG A 125 5.53 32.35 1.11
N GLN A 126 6.56 31.54 0.86
CA GLN A 126 7.17 31.43 -0.47
C GLN A 126 6.50 30.34 -1.30
N THR A 127 5.52 30.73 -2.13
CA THR A 127 4.81 29.77 -3.00
C THR A 127 5.69 29.10 -4.04
N GLY A 128 6.80 29.74 -4.45
CA GLY A 128 7.78 29.12 -5.35
C GLY A 128 8.44 27.87 -4.76
N ALA A 129 8.75 27.88 -3.45
CA ALA A 129 9.36 26.73 -2.76
C ALA A 129 8.38 25.55 -2.69
N LEU A 130 7.10 25.81 -2.41
CA LEU A 130 6.05 24.80 -2.40
C LEU A 130 5.87 24.16 -3.79
N VAL A 131 5.80 24.98 -4.85
CA VAL A 131 5.71 24.47 -6.24
C VAL A 131 6.93 23.62 -6.59
N ALA A 132 8.14 24.08 -6.24
CA ALA A 132 9.37 23.34 -6.51
C ALA A 132 9.39 21.96 -5.83
N VAL A 133 8.95 21.87 -4.58
CA VAL A 133 8.89 20.59 -3.84
C VAL A 133 7.82 19.66 -4.38
N VAL A 134 6.64 20.17 -4.75
CA VAL A 134 5.60 19.34 -5.40
C VAL A 134 6.09 18.80 -6.75
N LEU A 135 6.79 19.62 -7.55
CA LEU A 135 7.39 19.18 -8.80
C LEU A 135 8.47 18.11 -8.56
N GLY A 136 9.34 18.29 -7.55
CA GLY A 136 10.33 17.29 -7.16
C GLY A 136 9.71 15.95 -6.79
N ASN A 137 8.60 15.97 -6.02
CA ASN A 137 7.81 14.78 -5.70
C ASN A 137 7.24 14.11 -6.96
N CYS A 138 6.70 14.90 -7.91
CA CYS A 138 6.17 14.38 -9.17
C CYS A 138 7.26 13.71 -10.03
N VAL A 139 8.48 14.27 -10.08
CA VAL A 139 9.62 13.66 -10.78
C VAL A 139 10.01 12.34 -10.14
N LEU A 140 10.12 12.29 -8.81
CA LEU A 140 10.37 11.04 -8.08
C LEU A 140 9.30 9.99 -8.39
N TRP A 141 8.03 10.38 -8.42
CA TRP A 141 6.94 9.47 -8.76
C TRP A 141 7.03 8.98 -10.21
N PHE A 142 7.38 9.85 -11.14
CA PHE A 142 7.57 9.45 -12.53
C PHE A 142 8.70 8.43 -12.70
N VAL A 143 9.84 8.64 -12.02
CA VAL A 143 10.99 7.72 -12.03
C VAL A 143 10.62 6.37 -11.43
N VAL A 144 9.98 6.37 -10.26
CA VAL A 144 9.53 5.14 -9.58
C VAL A 144 8.47 4.40 -10.41
N GLY A 145 7.55 5.12 -11.05
CA GLY A 145 6.51 4.56 -11.92
C GLY A 145 7.10 3.91 -13.17
N ARG A 146 8.14 4.51 -13.76
CA ARG A 146 8.93 3.93 -14.86
C ARG A 146 9.66 2.67 -14.42
N LEU A 147 10.36 2.69 -13.27
CA LEU A 147 11.10 1.52 -12.75
C LEU A 147 10.19 0.32 -12.48
N LEU A 148 8.98 0.56 -11.98
CA LEU A 148 8.03 -0.49 -11.59
C LEU A 148 7.03 -0.85 -12.70
N HIS A 149 7.09 -0.21 -13.87
CA HIS A 149 6.14 -0.35 -14.98
C HIS A 149 4.66 -0.10 -14.59
N LEU A 150 4.42 0.82 -13.65
CA LEU A 150 3.09 1.13 -13.11
C LEU A 150 2.51 2.38 -13.78
N ARG A 151 1.63 2.19 -14.77
CA ARG A 151 1.05 3.28 -15.59
C ARG A 151 0.26 4.32 -14.77
N TYR A 152 -0.43 3.89 -13.71
CA TYR A 152 -1.21 4.80 -12.87
C TYR A 152 -0.34 5.81 -12.12
N PHE A 153 0.90 5.43 -11.77
CA PHE A 153 1.81 6.29 -11.02
C PHE A 153 2.42 7.37 -11.91
N SER A 154 2.73 7.04 -13.17
CA SER A 154 3.10 8.04 -14.18
C SER A 154 1.96 8.99 -14.51
N LEU A 155 0.70 8.51 -14.56
CA LEU A 155 -0.46 9.37 -14.79
C LEU A 155 -0.65 10.37 -13.64
N ALA A 156 -0.55 9.89 -12.39
CA ALA A 156 -0.62 10.75 -11.20
C ALA A 156 0.50 11.80 -11.15
N ALA A 157 1.72 11.43 -11.55
CA ALA A 157 2.85 12.35 -11.64
C ALA A 157 2.61 13.45 -12.69
N VAL A 158 2.11 13.09 -13.88
CA VAL A 158 1.81 14.05 -14.95
C VAL A 158 0.66 14.97 -14.55
N SER A 159 -0.42 14.43 -13.98
CA SER A 159 -1.54 15.27 -13.53
C SER A 159 -1.15 16.21 -12.39
N GLY A 160 -0.32 15.73 -11.44
CA GLY A 160 0.21 16.55 -10.36
C GLY A 160 1.11 17.68 -10.86
N ALA A 161 2.02 17.39 -11.81
CA ALA A 161 2.88 18.39 -12.41
C ALA A 161 2.09 19.43 -13.21
N LEU A 162 1.06 19.00 -13.95
CA LEU A 162 0.19 19.90 -14.71
C LEU A 162 -0.58 20.86 -13.79
N LEU A 163 -1.13 20.35 -12.68
CA LEU A 163 -1.81 21.16 -11.68
C LEU A 163 -0.86 22.16 -11.01
N ALA A 164 0.35 21.73 -10.64
CA ALA A 164 1.36 22.61 -10.05
C ALA A 164 1.76 23.73 -11.02
N ALA A 165 1.93 23.41 -12.31
CA ALA A 165 2.21 24.39 -13.34
C ALA A 165 1.05 25.36 -13.57
N ALA A 166 -0.19 24.87 -13.57
CA ALA A 166 -1.39 25.72 -13.70
C ALA A 166 -1.54 26.68 -12.51
N VAL A 167 -1.29 26.21 -11.29
CA VAL A 167 -1.30 27.05 -10.07
C VAL A 167 -0.19 28.09 -10.10
N ALA A 168 0.99 27.74 -10.61
CA ALA A 168 2.09 28.68 -10.79
C ALA A 168 1.80 29.73 -11.88
N TRP A 169 1.06 29.35 -12.93
CA TRP A 169 0.66 30.25 -14.02
C TRP A 169 -0.47 31.20 -13.62
N TRP A 170 -1.38 30.77 -12.74
CA TRP A 170 -2.54 31.56 -12.33
C TRP A 170 -2.22 32.67 -11.31
N ARG A 171 -1.03 32.65 -10.69
CA ARG A 171 -0.56 33.65 -9.72
C ARG A 171 0.36 34.67 -10.38
#